data_AF-A0A7C1IFR1-F1
#
_entry.id   AF-A0A7C1IFR1-F1
#
_cell.length_a   1.000
_cell.length_b   1.000
_cell.length_c   1.000
_cell.angle_alpha   90.00
_cell.angle_beta   90.00
_cell.angle_gamma   90.00
#
_symmetry.space_group_name_H-M   'P 1'
#
loop_
_entity.id
_entity.type
_entity.pdbx_description
1 polymer ?
#
loop_
_entity_poly.entity_id
_entity_poly.type
_entity_poly.pdbx_seq_one_letter_code
_entity_poly.pdbx_strand_id
1 'polypeptide(L)'
;MKTLNEMMHPEYCEFCSFWRRIGAFIIDMFILIILGFILSLVLGDFFSEIGAWGRFIGFTISILYFGIMDSSISGGQTLGKMITKIRVVNILGENVNVIRCVFRASIILVPFFLYGIMMPPSAFASAAMIVITFMFLSMLVGLAYFYIFNVRTKQSFHDIAAGTYVVRKSMRGKLAKSEHVSRNVPVVHFIVYLALLAVILAVSLFADYTVKKPFMEQGVSYQNVIRTNSAIMDYEEVYYSTIITGKGNVAAVDSEVVYLEAAVYIYKRGLAGEENARKIRNVIMNTYAAAPNLDYIEIIFMHGFDIGIASRWKGEAYQFVLK
;
A
#
# COMPACT_ATOMS: atom_id res chain seq x y z
N MET A 1 -46.80 26.81 11.95
CA MET A 1 -46.67 26.12 13.24
C MET A 1 -45.99 24.78 12.99
N LYS A 2 -44.77 24.59 13.50
CA LYS A 2 -44.12 23.27 13.49
C LYS A 2 -44.87 22.37 14.46
N THR A 3 -45.21 21.15 14.04
CA THR A 3 -45.90 20.16 14.88
C THR A 3 -45.06 19.80 16.10
N LEU A 4 -45.67 19.55 17.26
CA LEU A 4 -45.00 19.20 18.54
C LEU A 4 -43.96 18.06 18.40
N ASN A 5 -44.11 17.17 17.41
CA ASN A 5 -43.13 16.12 17.08
C ASN A 5 -41.76 16.66 16.60
N GLU A 6 -41.70 17.85 16.01
CA GLU A 6 -40.44 18.49 15.57
C GLU A 6 -39.69 19.17 16.70
N MET A 7 -40.34 19.42 17.86
CA MET A 7 -39.73 20.06 19.02
C MET A 7 -39.06 19.06 19.99
N MET A 8 -39.33 17.76 19.84
CA MET A 8 -38.91 16.71 20.79
C MET A 8 -37.71 15.87 20.32
N HIS A 9 -37.25 16.03 19.08
CA HIS A 9 -36.00 15.42 18.61
C HIS A 9 -34.97 16.51 18.43
N PRO A 10 -34.01 16.67 19.35
CA PRO A 10 -32.90 17.56 19.08
C PRO A 10 -32.23 17.06 17.80
N GLU A 11 -31.93 17.96 16.87
CA GLU A 11 -31.27 17.68 15.60
C GLU A 11 -29.87 17.10 15.84
N TYR A 12 -29.82 15.80 16.10
CA TYR A 12 -28.64 15.08 16.53
C TYR A 12 -28.12 14.24 15.36
N CYS A 13 -26.89 14.51 14.92
CA CYS A 13 -26.24 13.68 13.91
C CYS A 13 -25.87 12.31 14.49
N GLU A 14 -26.47 11.23 13.97
CA GLU A 14 -26.06 9.87 14.28
C GLU A 14 -24.71 9.50 13.63
N PHE A 15 -23.82 8.88 14.42
CA PHE A 15 -22.58 8.33 13.90
C PHE A 15 -22.85 7.19 12.92
N CYS A 16 -22.24 7.27 11.74
CA CYS A 16 -22.45 6.30 10.68
C CYS A 16 -21.95 4.90 11.06
N SER A 17 -22.71 3.87 10.67
CA SER A 17 -22.28 2.47 10.83
C SER A 17 -21.05 2.14 9.97
N PHE A 18 -20.30 1.16 10.44
CA PHE A 18 -19.07 0.65 9.83
C PHE A 18 -19.23 0.28 8.35
N TRP A 19 -20.24 -0.53 8.02
CA TRP A 19 -20.46 -1.06 6.67
C TRP A 19 -20.64 0.01 5.59
N ARG A 20 -21.25 1.15 5.93
CA ARG A 20 -21.39 2.26 4.98
C ARG A 20 -20.06 2.96 4.69
N ARG A 21 -19.16 3.01 5.67
CA ARG A 21 -17.81 3.56 5.48
C ARG A 21 -16.98 2.64 4.60
N ILE A 22 -17.05 1.31 4.83
CA ILE A 22 -16.41 0.33 3.94
C ILE A 22 -16.98 0.44 2.53
N GLY A 23 -18.31 0.44 2.39
CA GLY A 23 -18.95 0.57 1.08
C GLY A 23 -18.54 1.85 0.35
N ALA A 24 -18.46 2.98 1.06
CA ALA A 24 -17.97 4.24 0.48
C ALA A 24 -16.52 4.11 0.00
N PHE A 25 -15.64 3.56 0.83
CA PHE A 25 -14.24 3.37 0.49
C PHE A 25 -14.04 2.43 -0.70
N ILE A 26 -14.76 1.30 -0.76
CA ILE A 26 -14.72 0.36 -1.88
C ILE A 26 -15.15 1.06 -3.18
N ILE A 27 -16.23 1.84 -3.15
CA ILE A 27 -16.68 2.60 -4.32
C ILE A 27 -15.62 3.62 -4.75
N ASP A 28 -15.04 4.35 -3.80
CA ASP A 28 -13.96 5.30 -4.08
C ASP A 28 -12.73 4.61 -4.70
N MET A 29 -12.38 3.40 -4.25
CA MET A 29 -11.30 2.61 -4.84
C MET A 29 -11.61 2.24 -6.30
N PHE A 30 -12.84 1.79 -6.60
CA PHE A 30 -13.23 1.50 -7.99
C PHE A 30 -13.14 2.74 -8.88
N ILE A 31 -13.55 3.90 -8.37
CA ILE A 31 -13.46 5.17 -9.11
C ILE A 31 -11.99 5.51 -9.41
N LEU A 32 -11.10 5.41 -8.43
CA LEU A 32 -9.67 5.66 -8.62
C LEU A 32 -9.03 4.64 -9.56
N ILE A 33 -9.43 3.37 -9.49
CA ILE A 33 -8.96 2.31 -10.40
C ILE A 33 -9.40 2.58 -11.83
N ILE A 34 -10.68 2.94 -12.05
CA ILE A 34 -11.19 3.29 -13.38
C ILE A 34 -10.46 4.52 -13.92
N LEU A 35 -10.25 5.54 -13.09
CA LEU A 35 -9.47 6.71 -13.48
C LEU A 35 -8.03 6.35 -13.86
N GLY A 36 -7.35 5.56 -13.03
CA GLY A 36 -6.00 5.06 -13.30
C GLY A 36 -5.92 4.24 -14.58
N PHE A 37 -6.92 3.39 -14.83
CA PHE A 37 -7.03 2.61 -16.06
C PHE A 37 -7.20 3.51 -17.29
N ILE A 38 -8.12 4.48 -17.25
CA ILE A 38 -8.32 5.45 -18.35
C ILE A 38 -7.03 6.24 -18.62
N LEU A 39 -6.36 6.72 -17.57
CA LEU A 39 -5.07 7.40 -17.70
C LEU A 39 -4.04 6.48 -18.33
N SER A 40 -4.00 5.19 -17.99
CA SER A 40 -3.05 4.24 -18.57
C SER A 40 -3.27 3.95 -20.05
N LEU A 41 -4.48 4.10 -20.57
CA LEU A 41 -4.74 3.92 -22.00
C LEU A 41 -4.10 5.02 -22.85
N VAL A 42 -3.94 6.22 -22.27
CA VAL A 42 -3.41 7.40 -22.96
C VAL A 42 -1.95 7.67 -22.59
N LEU A 43 -1.58 7.47 -21.33
CA LEU A 43 -0.28 7.81 -20.75
C LEU A 43 0.53 6.57 -20.33
N GLY A 44 0.14 5.38 -20.77
CA GLY A 44 0.78 4.12 -20.36
C GLY A 44 2.28 4.08 -20.64
N ASP A 45 2.69 4.53 -21.84
CA ASP A 45 4.11 4.56 -22.22
C ASP A 45 4.89 5.56 -21.36
N PHE A 46 4.32 6.74 -21.11
CA PHE A 46 4.89 7.73 -20.17
C PHE A 46 5.04 7.16 -18.75
N PHE A 47 4.05 6.42 -18.25
CA PHE A 47 4.14 5.78 -16.94
C PHE A 47 5.22 4.70 -16.88
N SER A 48 5.45 3.99 -17.99
CA SER A 48 6.55 3.02 -18.10
C SER A 48 7.92 3.71 -18.14
N GLU A 49 8.05 4.86 -18.80
CA GLU A 49 9.30 5.61 -18.88
C GLU A 49 9.73 6.24 -17.54
N ILE A 50 8.78 6.66 -16.70
CA ILE A 50 9.10 7.23 -15.37
C ILE A 50 9.34 6.15 -14.30
N GLY A 51 9.04 4.88 -14.60
CA GLY A 51 9.28 3.73 -13.73
C GLY A 51 8.65 3.88 -12.34
N ALA A 52 9.47 3.72 -11.30
CA ALA A 52 9.04 3.74 -9.90
C ALA A 52 8.35 5.06 -9.47
N TRP A 53 8.61 6.17 -10.17
CA TRP A 53 7.99 7.47 -9.90
C TRP A 53 6.50 7.52 -10.25
N GLY A 54 5.98 6.57 -11.02
CA GLY A 54 4.56 6.48 -11.35
C GLY A 54 3.65 6.45 -10.10
N ARG A 55 4.08 5.78 -9.03
CA ARG A 55 3.34 5.77 -7.76
C ARG A 55 3.15 7.14 -7.14
N PHE A 56 4.09 8.07 -7.33
CA PHE A 56 3.95 9.44 -6.83
C PHE A 56 2.79 10.15 -7.53
N ILE A 57 2.59 9.94 -8.84
CA ILE A 57 1.48 10.50 -9.59
C ILE A 57 0.15 9.99 -9.04
N GLY A 58 0.00 8.68 -8.84
CA GLY A 58 -1.24 8.13 -8.26
C GLY A 58 -1.46 8.55 -6.82
N PHE A 59 -0.39 8.74 -6.03
CA PHE A 59 -0.49 9.33 -4.70
C PHE A 59 -1.03 10.76 -4.77
N THR A 60 -0.50 11.59 -5.66
CA THR A 60 -0.97 12.97 -5.89
C THR A 60 -2.44 13.00 -6.31
N ILE A 61 -2.85 12.13 -7.25
CA ILE A 61 -4.26 12.02 -7.67
C ILE A 61 -5.14 11.64 -6.47
N SER A 62 -4.73 10.62 -5.70
CA SER A 62 -5.49 10.10 -4.57
C SER A 62 -5.62 11.11 -3.44
N ILE A 63 -4.53 11.81 -3.09
CA ILE A 63 -4.55 12.80 -2.00
C ILE A 63 -5.33 14.05 -2.39
N LEU A 64 -5.30 14.46 -3.66
CA LEU A 64 -6.15 15.54 -4.16
C LEU A 64 -7.62 15.12 -4.13
N TYR A 65 -7.94 13.91 -4.59
CA TYR A 65 -9.30 13.36 -4.55
C TYR A 65 -9.86 13.37 -3.14
N PHE A 66 -9.22 12.68 -2.20
CA PHE A 66 -9.71 12.59 -0.83
C PHE A 66 -9.60 13.93 -0.08
N GLY A 67 -8.51 14.67 -0.25
CA GLY A 67 -8.27 15.95 0.43
C GLY A 67 -9.28 17.03 0.05
N ILE A 68 -9.63 17.13 -1.24
CA ILE A 68 -10.63 18.10 -1.72
C ILE A 68 -12.04 17.59 -1.43
N MET A 69 -12.36 16.33 -1.73
CA MET A 69 -13.74 15.86 -1.61
C MET A 69 -14.21 15.64 -0.17
N ASP A 70 -13.31 15.27 0.75
CA ASP A 70 -13.68 15.21 2.17
C ASP A 70 -13.77 16.59 2.83
N SER A 71 -13.42 17.66 2.13
CA SER A 71 -13.45 19.02 2.66
C SER A 71 -14.79 19.74 2.47
N SER A 72 -14.86 20.96 2.98
CA SER A 72 -15.95 21.91 2.77
C SER A 72 -16.29 22.16 1.30
N ILE A 73 -15.33 22.01 0.39
CA ILE A 73 -15.53 22.22 -1.06
C ILE A 73 -16.60 21.26 -1.60
N SER A 74 -16.60 19.99 -1.18
CA SER A 74 -17.58 18.98 -1.63
C SER A 74 -18.57 18.58 -0.53
N GLY A 75 -18.71 19.41 0.51
CA GLY A 75 -19.62 19.13 1.63
C GLY A 75 -19.23 17.91 2.48
N GLY A 76 -17.95 17.53 2.48
CA GLY A 76 -17.43 16.36 3.19
C GLY A 76 -17.75 15.03 2.54
N GLN A 77 -18.01 14.98 1.24
CA GLN A 77 -18.39 13.77 0.52
C GLN A 77 -17.50 13.52 -0.69
N THR A 78 -16.78 12.40 -0.69
CA THR A 78 -16.31 11.72 -1.91
C THR A 78 -17.47 11.12 -2.69
N LEU A 79 -17.24 10.72 -3.93
CA LEU A 79 -18.29 10.09 -4.76
C LEU A 79 -18.86 8.83 -4.09
N GLY A 80 -18.02 7.98 -3.49
CA GLY A 80 -18.47 6.82 -2.71
C GLY A 80 -19.29 7.22 -1.47
N LYS A 81 -18.92 8.32 -0.81
CA LYS A 81 -19.68 8.87 0.33
C LYS A 81 -21.01 9.51 -0.09
N MET A 82 -21.09 10.07 -1.30
CA MET A 82 -22.33 10.56 -1.87
C MET A 82 -23.33 9.42 -2.07
N ILE A 83 -22.87 8.32 -2.67
CA ILE A 83 -23.70 7.12 -2.92
C ILE A 83 -24.18 6.49 -1.61
N THR A 84 -23.30 6.38 -0.61
CA THR A 84 -23.64 5.80 0.71
C THR A 84 -24.35 6.77 1.66
N LYS A 85 -24.55 8.02 1.22
CA LYS A 85 -25.22 9.12 1.96
C LYS A 85 -24.56 9.43 3.30
N ILE A 86 -23.23 9.48 3.33
CA ILE A 86 -22.42 9.82 4.52
C ILE A 86 -21.55 11.04 4.23
N ARG A 87 -21.11 11.75 5.27
CA ARG A 87 -20.22 12.92 5.13
C ARG A 87 -19.27 13.09 6.31
N VAL A 88 -18.11 13.67 6.03
CA VAL A 88 -17.08 14.03 7.02
C VAL A 88 -17.40 15.39 7.64
N VAL A 89 -17.38 15.46 8.97
CA VAL A 89 -17.66 16.68 9.74
C VAL A 89 -16.71 16.83 10.92
N ASN A 90 -16.59 18.05 11.46
CA ASN A 90 -15.91 18.31 12.72
C ASN A 90 -16.83 17.98 13.93
N ILE A 91 -16.32 18.22 15.14
CA ILE A 91 -17.07 18.01 16.40
C ILE A 91 -18.35 18.86 16.52
N LEU A 92 -18.44 19.98 15.79
CA LEU A 92 -19.60 20.87 15.74
C LEU A 92 -20.64 20.42 14.68
N GLY A 93 -20.32 19.41 13.85
CA GLY A 93 -21.16 18.97 12.73
C GLY A 93 -20.97 19.77 11.44
N GLU A 94 -19.97 20.66 11.43
CA GLU A 94 -19.64 21.52 10.30
C GLU A 94 -18.65 20.83 9.36
N ASN A 95 -18.54 21.35 8.13
CA ASN A 95 -17.59 20.81 7.18
C ASN A 95 -16.14 21.07 7.60
N VAL A 96 -15.25 20.19 7.17
CA VAL A 96 -13.83 20.22 7.52
C VAL A 96 -13.04 20.97 6.45
N ASN A 97 -12.01 21.74 6.84
CA ASN A 97 -11.16 22.44 5.87
C ASN A 97 -10.26 21.46 5.07
N VAL A 98 -9.77 21.90 3.91
CA VAL A 98 -8.96 21.08 3.00
C VAL A 98 -7.69 20.54 3.66
N ILE A 99 -6.93 21.40 4.36
CA ILE A 99 -5.65 21.02 4.97
C ILE A 99 -5.83 19.87 5.96
N ARG A 100 -6.87 19.93 6.79
CA ARG A 100 -7.19 18.89 7.76
C ARG A 100 -7.64 17.59 7.05
N CYS A 101 -8.33 17.69 5.91
CA CYS A 101 -8.69 16.52 5.11
C CYS A 101 -7.48 15.90 4.39
N VAL A 102 -6.54 16.72 3.91
CA VAL A 102 -5.26 16.25 3.36
C VAL A 102 -4.45 15.50 4.42
N PHE A 103 -4.31 16.07 5.62
CA PHE A 103 -3.65 15.39 6.75
C PHE A 103 -4.36 14.08 7.14
N ARG A 104 -5.69 14.11 7.20
CA ARG A 104 -6.50 12.91 7.46
C ARG A 104 -6.27 11.83 6.40
N ALA A 105 -6.23 12.20 5.12
CA ALA A 105 -6.00 11.28 4.01
C ALA A 105 -4.56 10.74 4.00
N SER A 106 -3.55 11.59 4.28
CA SER A 106 -2.15 11.21 4.24
C SER A 106 -1.81 10.11 5.25
N ILE A 107 -2.48 10.07 6.40
CA ILE A 107 -2.30 9.03 7.41
C ILE A 107 -2.60 7.62 6.85
N ILE A 108 -3.48 7.50 5.85
CA ILE A 108 -3.77 6.23 5.16
C ILE A 108 -2.96 6.11 3.87
N LEU A 109 -2.95 7.16 3.04
CA LEU A 109 -2.36 7.08 1.71
C LEU A 109 -0.84 6.92 1.76
N VAL A 110 -0.14 7.55 2.71
CA VAL A 110 1.33 7.46 2.78
C VAL A 110 1.79 6.02 3.03
N PRO A 111 1.32 5.30 4.07
CA PRO A 111 1.69 3.88 4.25
C PRO A 111 1.30 3.00 3.06
N PHE A 112 0.12 3.21 2.47
CA PHE A 112 -0.35 2.44 1.31
C PHE A 112 0.56 2.60 0.09
N PHE A 113 0.88 3.84 -0.29
CA PHE A 113 1.73 4.10 -1.47
C PHE A 113 3.20 3.76 -1.24
N LEU A 114 3.71 3.91 0.00
CA LEU A 114 5.08 3.52 0.33
C LEU A 114 5.28 1.99 0.31
N TYR A 115 4.29 1.20 0.72
CA TYR A 115 4.43 -0.26 0.78
C TYR A 115 4.75 -0.90 -0.57
N GLY A 116 4.21 -0.35 -1.65
CA GLY A 116 4.44 -0.90 -2.99
C GLY A 116 5.67 -0.35 -3.71
N ILE A 117 6.36 0.65 -3.16
CA ILE A 117 7.40 1.34 -3.92
C ILE A 117 8.59 0.42 -4.26
N MET A 118 9.04 0.47 -5.51
CA MET A 118 10.25 -0.21 -5.97
C MET A 118 11.45 0.61 -5.52
N MET A 119 12.03 0.27 -4.37
CA MET A 119 13.19 0.96 -3.81
C MET A 119 14.50 0.43 -4.36
N PRO A 120 15.59 1.22 -4.38
CA PRO A 120 16.91 0.67 -4.69
C PRO A 120 17.31 -0.42 -3.68
N PRO A 121 18.11 -1.42 -4.08
CA PRO A 121 18.59 -2.52 -3.24
C PRO A 121 19.25 -2.08 -1.93
N SER A 122 19.92 -0.91 -1.93
CA SER A 122 20.52 -0.33 -0.73
C SER A 122 19.49 0.01 0.36
N ALA A 123 18.25 0.34 -0.01
CA ALA A 123 17.18 0.58 0.95
C ALA A 123 16.72 -0.72 1.64
N PHE A 124 16.88 -1.89 1.01
CA PHE A 124 16.55 -3.19 1.60
C PHE A 124 17.56 -3.63 2.67
N ALA A 125 18.81 -3.15 2.62
CA ALA A 125 19.78 -3.33 3.70
C ALA A 125 19.38 -2.59 4.99
N SER A 126 18.52 -1.58 4.87
CA SER A 126 18.17 -0.70 5.97
C SER A 126 16.90 -1.18 6.69
N ALA A 127 16.68 -0.65 7.90
CA ALA A 127 15.42 -0.84 8.62
C ALA A 127 14.19 -0.26 7.87
N ALA A 128 14.36 0.41 6.72
CA ALA A 128 13.28 1.05 5.99
C ALA A 128 12.17 0.08 5.56
N MET A 129 12.50 -1.11 5.03
CA MET A 129 11.47 -2.07 4.61
C MET A 129 10.67 -2.61 5.79
N ILE A 130 11.31 -2.82 6.95
CA ILE A 130 10.65 -3.18 8.20
C ILE A 130 9.71 -2.06 8.63
N VAL A 131 10.18 -0.80 8.61
CA VAL A 131 9.37 0.38 8.96
C VAL A 131 8.18 0.53 8.03
N ILE A 132 8.36 0.38 6.71
CA ILE A 132 7.29 0.49 5.71
C ILE A 132 6.26 -0.62 5.89
N THR A 133 6.71 -1.87 6.07
CA THR A 133 5.82 -3.01 6.34
C THR A 133 5.05 -2.81 7.64
N PHE A 134 5.73 -2.35 8.70
CA PHE A 134 5.12 -2.01 9.97
C PHE A 134 4.08 -0.88 9.82
N MET A 135 4.39 0.18 9.09
CA MET A 135 3.46 1.29 8.81
C MET A 135 2.22 0.81 8.05
N PHE A 136 2.41 -0.04 7.03
CA PHE A 136 1.31 -0.58 6.24
C PHE A 136 0.40 -1.50 7.06
N LEU A 137 0.97 -2.46 7.78
CA LEU A 137 0.22 -3.40 8.61
C LEU A 137 -0.46 -2.71 9.80
N SER A 138 0.21 -1.74 10.46
CA SER A 138 -0.39 -0.95 11.54
C SER A 138 -1.57 -0.13 11.03
N MET A 139 -1.46 0.49 9.85
CA MET A 139 -2.58 1.17 9.20
C MET A 139 -3.76 0.22 8.98
N LEU A 140 -3.56 -0.96 8.37
CA LEU A 140 -4.63 -1.91 8.10
C LEU A 140 -5.31 -2.42 9.38
N VAL A 141 -4.52 -2.87 10.36
CA VAL A 141 -5.02 -3.38 11.64
C VAL A 141 -5.70 -2.26 12.44
N GLY A 142 -5.14 -1.06 12.44
CA GLY A 142 -5.74 0.11 13.08
C GLY A 142 -7.08 0.50 12.46
N LEU A 143 -7.21 0.43 11.13
CA LEU A 143 -8.47 0.69 10.44
C LEU A 143 -9.52 -0.31 10.92
N ALA A 144 -9.22 -1.61 10.84
CA ALA A 144 -10.12 -2.68 11.24
C ALA A 144 -10.49 -2.60 12.74
N TYR A 145 -9.49 -2.49 13.62
CA TYR A 145 -9.67 -2.48 15.06
C TYR A 145 -10.55 -1.31 15.52
N PHE A 146 -10.16 -0.07 15.18
CA PHE A 146 -10.93 1.08 15.65
C PHE A 146 -12.33 1.10 15.03
N TYR A 147 -12.51 0.68 13.78
CA TYR A 147 -13.86 0.65 13.23
C TYR A 147 -14.79 -0.39 13.87
N ILE A 148 -14.27 -1.54 14.28
CA ILE A 148 -15.06 -2.61 14.90
C ILE A 148 -15.31 -2.30 16.38
N PHE A 149 -14.28 -1.89 17.12
CA PHE A 149 -14.33 -1.83 18.58
C PHE A 149 -14.61 -0.43 19.13
N ASN A 150 -14.30 0.66 18.41
CA ASN A 150 -14.62 2.02 18.86
C ASN A 150 -16.09 2.37 18.59
N VAL A 151 -17.00 1.70 19.30
CA VAL A 151 -18.45 1.89 19.14
C VAL A 151 -18.94 3.26 19.62
N ARG A 152 -18.19 3.92 20.53
CA ARG A 152 -18.59 5.20 21.15
C ARG A 152 -18.57 6.36 20.16
N THR A 153 -17.43 6.56 19.48
CA THR A 153 -17.24 7.67 18.54
C THR A 153 -17.28 7.23 17.07
N LYS A 154 -17.11 5.91 16.82
CA LYS A 154 -16.96 5.31 15.49
C LYS A 154 -15.86 5.96 14.64
N GLN A 155 -14.89 6.60 15.28
CA GLN A 155 -13.71 7.18 14.64
C GLN A 155 -12.63 6.09 14.50
N SER A 156 -11.95 6.08 13.36
CA SER A 156 -10.68 5.35 13.22
C SER A 156 -9.48 6.25 13.57
N PHE A 157 -8.26 5.73 13.64
CA PHE A 157 -7.08 6.50 14.08
C PHE A 157 -6.83 7.76 13.23
N HIS A 158 -7.06 7.72 11.92
CA HIS A 158 -6.96 8.91 11.05
C HIS A 158 -8.04 9.95 11.36
N ASP A 159 -9.25 9.50 11.71
CA ASP A 159 -10.36 10.36 12.14
C ASP A 159 -10.06 10.99 13.51
N ILE A 160 -9.46 10.22 14.44
CA ILE A 160 -9.04 10.68 15.77
C ILE A 160 -7.95 11.74 15.63
N ALA A 161 -6.90 11.44 14.86
CA ALA A 161 -5.77 12.35 14.63
C ALA A 161 -6.22 13.66 13.96
N ALA A 162 -7.15 13.59 13.00
CA ALA A 162 -7.68 14.76 12.33
C ALA A 162 -8.84 15.44 13.10
N GLY A 163 -9.34 14.86 14.19
CA GLY A 163 -10.48 15.38 14.95
C GLY A 163 -11.78 15.42 14.13
N THR A 164 -11.99 14.44 13.24
CA THR A 164 -13.14 14.38 12.32
C THR A 164 -14.05 13.21 12.63
N TYR A 165 -15.32 13.33 12.23
CA TYR A 165 -16.34 12.30 12.38
C TYR A 165 -17.00 12.04 11.02
N VAL A 166 -17.60 10.86 10.85
CA VAL A 166 -18.45 10.59 9.68
C VAL A 166 -19.86 10.28 10.13
N VAL A 167 -20.80 11.05 9.59
CA VAL A 167 -22.21 11.06 9.97
C VAL A 167 -23.08 10.78 8.74
N ARG A 168 -24.35 10.43 8.95
CA ARG A 168 -25.32 10.32 7.86
C ARG A 168 -25.70 11.71 7.34
N LYS A 169 -25.82 11.86 6.01
CA LYS A 169 -26.14 13.14 5.35
C LYS A 169 -27.52 13.70 5.72
N SER A 170 -28.50 12.83 5.99
CA SER A 170 -29.87 13.22 6.28
C SER A 170 -30.06 13.98 7.60
N MET A 171 -29.01 14.11 8.42
CA MET A 171 -29.06 14.80 9.70
C MET A 171 -28.33 16.14 9.60
N ARG A 172 -29.05 17.23 9.91
CA ARG A 172 -28.48 18.55 10.23
C ARG A 172 -28.38 18.68 11.75
N GLY A 173 -27.60 19.65 12.23
CA GLY A 173 -27.44 19.94 13.65
C GLY A 173 -26.12 19.46 14.29
N LYS A 174 -25.88 19.88 15.53
CA LYS A 174 -24.66 19.54 16.29
C LYS A 174 -24.63 18.03 16.57
N LEU A 175 -23.45 17.42 16.52
CA LEU A 175 -23.25 16.06 17.01
C LEU A 175 -23.82 15.97 18.43
N ALA A 176 -24.68 14.97 18.66
CA ALA A 176 -25.48 14.91 19.88
C ALA A 176 -24.63 15.20 21.11
N LYS A 177 -25.02 16.23 21.86
CA LYS A 177 -24.55 16.42 23.24
C LYS A 177 -25.30 15.37 24.06
N SER A 178 -25.03 14.09 23.79
CA SER A 178 -25.49 13.04 24.69
C SER A 178 -24.70 13.28 25.98
N GLU A 179 -25.40 13.70 27.02
CA GLU A 179 -24.88 13.77 28.40
C GLU A 179 -24.29 12.43 28.88
N HIS A 180 -24.43 11.36 28.09
CA HIS A 180 -24.00 10.01 28.40
C HIS A 180 -22.95 9.40 27.45
N VAL A 181 -22.50 10.11 26.39
CA VAL A 181 -21.46 9.58 25.48
C VAL A 181 -20.21 10.45 25.55
N SER A 182 -19.19 9.93 26.24
CA SER A 182 -17.84 10.53 26.23
C SER A 182 -17.36 10.68 24.79
N ARG A 183 -16.97 11.92 24.43
CA ARG A 183 -16.44 12.28 23.10
C ARG A 183 -15.02 11.79 22.87
N ASN A 184 -14.39 11.26 23.91
CA ASN A 184 -13.04 10.73 23.85
C ASN A 184 -13.10 9.23 23.63
N VAL A 185 -12.18 8.76 22.78
CA VAL A 185 -11.93 7.34 22.65
C VAL A 185 -11.33 6.84 23.97
N PRO A 186 -11.92 5.80 24.58
CA PRO A 186 -11.38 5.22 25.82
C PRO A 186 -9.88 4.91 25.71
N VAL A 187 -9.13 5.19 26.77
CA VAL A 187 -7.69 4.90 26.86
C VAL A 187 -7.37 3.44 26.56
N VAL A 188 -8.29 2.53 26.93
CA VAL A 188 -8.19 1.09 26.64
C VAL A 188 -7.97 0.80 25.16
N HIS A 189 -8.60 1.52 24.23
CA HIS A 189 -8.36 1.29 22.80
C HIS A 189 -6.92 1.62 22.39
N PHE A 190 -6.32 2.65 22.99
CA PHE A 190 -4.92 2.99 22.73
C PHE A 190 -3.97 1.96 23.34
N ILE A 191 -4.28 1.44 24.53
CA ILE A 191 -3.49 0.35 25.16
C ILE A 191 -3.55 -0.91 24.31
N VAL A 192 -4.75 -1.33 23.87
CA VAL A 192 -4.91 -2.50 23.01
C VAL A 192 -4.22 -2.28 21.67
N TYR A 193 -4.38 -1.11 21.06
CA TYR A 193 -3.69 -0.80 19.81
C TYR A 193 -2.18 -0.80 19.98
N LEU A 194 -1.63 -0.29 21.09
CA LEU A 194 -0.20 -0.37 21.39
C LEU A 194 0.30 -1.82 21.51
N ALA A 195 -0.47 -2.70 22.14
CA ALA A 195 -0.16 -4.13 22.19
C ALA A 195 -0.19 -4.76 20.77
N LEU A 196 -1.16 -4.40 19.94
CA LEU A 196 -1.22 -4.83 18.54
C LEU A 196 -0.01 -4.31 17.74
N LEU A 197 0.44 -3.09 17.97
CA LEU A 197 1.67 -2.56 17.34
C LEU A 197 2.89 -3.40 17.69
N ALA A 198 3.04 -3.84 18.95
CA ALA A 198 4.15 -4.73 19.33
C ALA A 198 4.10 -6.07 18.56
N VAL A 199 2.91 -6.65 18.40
CA VAL A 199 2.72 -7.87 17.58
C VAL A 199 3.05 -7.61 16.11
N ILE A 200 2.60 -6.49 15.55
CA ILE A 200 2.87 -6.12 14.15
C ILE A 200 4.36 -5.89 13.93
N LEU A 201 5.07 -5.33 14.89
CA LEU A 201 6.53 -5.20 14.82
C LEU A 201 7.19 -6.59 14.77
N ALA A 202 6.78 -7.52 15.63
CA ALA A 202 7.27 -8.89 15.60
C ALA A 202 6.96 -9.59 14.26
N VAL A 203 5.76 -9.42 13.71
CA VAL A 203 5.39 -9.93 12.38
C VAL A 203 6.23 -9.30 11.27
N SER A 204 6.51 -7.99 11.35
CA SER A 204 7.33 -7.30 10.35
C SER A 204 8.79 -7.76 10.38
N LEU A 205 9.34 -8.00 11.59
CA LEU A 205 10.67 -8.59 11.77
C LEU A 205 10.71 -10.05 11.27
N PHE A 206 9.66 -10.82 11.54
CA PHE A 206 9.55 -12.19 11.05
C PHE A 206 9.47 -12.24 9.51
N ALA A 207 8.70 -11.35 8.89
CA ALA A 207 8.62 -11.25 7.43
C ALA A 207 10.00 -10.93 6.81
N ASP A 208 10.74 -9.98 7.39
CA ASP A 208 12.12 -9.68 6.96
C ASP A 208 13.04 -10.89 7.11
N TYR A 209 12.95 -11.61 8.23
CA TYR A 209 13.68 -12.86 8.44
C TYR A 209 13.32 -13.91 7.38
N THR A 210 12.03 -14.09 7.05
CA THR A 210 11.61 -15.08 6.04
C THR A 210 12.14 -14.77 4.65
N VAL A 211 12.29 -13.50 4.28
CA VAL A 211 12.88 -13.09 3.00
C VAL A 211 14.38 -13.40 2.96
N LYS A 212 15.08 -13.23 4.09
CA LYS A 212 16.54 -13.44 4.20
C LYS A 212 16.93 -14.91 4.39
N LYS A 213 16.04 -15.71 4.99
CA LYS A 213 16.28 -17.10 5.36
C LYS A 213 16.83 -17.96 4.19
N PRO A 214 16.24 -17.97 2.98
CA PRO A 214 16.74 -18.81 1.88
C PRO A 214 18.19 -18.50 1.48
N PHE A 215 18.59 -17.21 1.53
CA PHE A 215 19.96 -16.81 1.26
C PHE A 215 20.92 -17.28 2.36
N MET A 216 20.52 -17.15 3.63
CA MET A 216 21.33 -17.59 4.77
C MET A 216 21.56 -19.11 4.77
N GLU A 217 20.54 -19.89 4.40
CA GLU A 217 20.65 -21.35 4.27
C GLU A 217 21.63 -21.78 3.17
N GLN A 218 21.83 -20.93 2.16
CA GLN A 218 22.83 -21.12 1.11
C GLN A 218 24.20 -20.50 1.44
N GLY A 219 24.39 -20.01 2.68
CA GLY A 219 25.63 -19.36 3.11
C GLY A 219 25.85 -17.97 2.49
N VAL A 220 24.81 -17.37 1.91
CA VAL A 220 24.89 -16.06 1.26
C VAL A 220 24.44 -14.97 2.23
N SER A 221 25.35 -14.05 2.54
CA SER A 221 24.99 -12.83 3.29
C SER A 221 24.06 -11.94 2.46
N TYR A 222 23.08 -11.31 3.10
CA TYR A 222 22.18 -10.38 2.42
C TYR A 222 22.91 -9.18 1.79
N GLN A 223 24.10 -8.83 2.26
CA GLN A 223 24.94 -7.82 1.61
C GLN A 223 25.45 -8.28 0.23
N ASN A 224 25.71 -9.58 0.03
CA ASN A 224 26.06 -10.12 -1.28
C ASN A 224 24.86 -10.10 -2.24
N VAL A 225 23.64 -10.35 -1.73
CA VAL A 225 22.38 -10.23 -2.48
C VAL A 225 22.19 -8.80 -2.98
N ILE A 226 22.38 -7.80 -2.10
CA ILE A 226 22.28 -6.39 -2.45
C ILE A 226 23.31 -6.01 -3.51
N ARG A 227 24.56 -6.44 -3.36
CA ARG A 227 25.61 -6.20 -4.37
C ARG A 227 25.24 -6.81 -5.73
N THR A 228 24.67 -8.01 -5.74
CA THR A 228 24.21 -8.66 -6.97
C THR A 228 23.07 -7.87 -7.61
N ASN A 229 22.05 -7.48 -6.84
CA ASN A 229 20.97 -6.63 -7.37
C ASN A 229 21.50 -5.28 -7.91
N SER A 230 22.43 -4.65 -7.20
CA SER A 230 23.08 -3.41 -7.67
C SER A 230 23.83 -3.62 -8.98
N ALA A 231 24.60 -4.70 -9.12
CA ALA A 231 25.30 -5.01 -10.37
C ALA A 231 24.33 -5.29 -11.53
N ILE A 232 23.14 -5.86 -11.26
CA ILE A 232 22.09 -6.00 -12.27
C ILE A 232 21.48 -4.64 -12.64
N MET A 233 21.30 -3.74 -11.67
CA MET A 233 20.76 -2.39 -11.94
C MET A 233 21.74 -1.49 -12.68
N ASP A 234 23.04 -1.75 -12.58
CA ASP A 234 24.05 -1.05 -13.39
C ASP A 234 23.99 -1.47 -14.88
N TYR A 235 23.22 -2.51 -15.22
CA TYR A 235 22.95 -2.90 -16.60
C TYR A 235 21.98 -1.92 -17.26
N GLU A 236 22.25 -1.57 -18.52
CA GLU A 236 21.55 -0.48 -19.22
C GLU A 236 20.02 -0.56 -19.08
N GLU A 237 19.42 0.59 -18.74
CA GLU A 237 17.98 0.81 -18.69
C GLU A 237 17.19 -0.11 -17.73
N VAL A 238 17.89 -0.79 -16.83
CA VAL A 238 17.29 -1.44 -15.65
C VAL A 238 17.11 -0.38 -14.57
N TYR A 239 15.88 -0.21 -14.07
CA TYR A 239 15.61 0.75 -13.00
C TYR A 239 15.35 0.11 -11.65
N TYR A 240 15.08 -1.20 -11.64
CA TYR A 240 14.89 -1.96 -10.42
C TYR A 240 15.16 -3.44 -10.68
N SER A 241 15.74 -4.12 -9.70
CA SER A 241 15.92 -5.56 -9.74
C SER A 241 15.67 -6.15 -8.36
N THR A 242 15.15 -7.38 -8.37
CA THR A 242 15.09 -8.21 -7.17
C THR A 242 15.51 -9.62 -7.52
N ILE A 243 16.17 -10.27 -6.58
CA ILE A 243 16.49 -11.68 -6.67
C ILE A 243 15.78 -12.42 -5.55
N ILE A 244 15.26 -13.59 -5.88
CA ILE A 244 14.69 -14.55 -4.96
C ILE A 244 15.44 -15.85 -5.19
N THR A 245 15.70 -16.59 -4.12
CA THR A 245 16.30 -17.91 -4.20
C THR A 245 15.52 -18.88 -3.36
N GLY A 246 15.58 -20.14 -3.73
CA GLY A 246 14.89 -21.19 -3.00
C GLY A 246 15.35 -22.56 -3.42
N LYS A 247 14.69 -23.53 -2.82
CA LYS A 247 14.80 -24.93 -3.17
C LYS A 247 13.44 -25.42 -3.61
N GLY A 248 13.39 -26.24 -4.66
CA GLY A 248 12.14 -26.78 -5.20
C GLY A 248 12.32 -28.20 -5.70
N ASN A 249 11.19 -28.90 -5.89
CA ASN A 249 11.18 -30.20 -6.55
C ASN A 249 10.78 -29.99 -8.00
N VAL A 250 11.61 -30.45 -8.95
CA VAL A 250 11.20 -30.52 -10.36
C VAL A 250 10.54 -31.88 -10.56
N ALA A 251 9.32 -31.91 -11.09
CA ALA A 251 8.55 -33.15 -11.27
C ALA A 251 9.26 -34.25 -12.11
N ALA A 252 10.35 -33.89 -12.80
CA ALA A 252 11.16 -34.79 -13.63
C ALA A 252 12.44 -35.30 -12.95
N VAL A 253 12.85 -34.75 -11.81
CA VAL A 253 14.09 -35.13 -11.11
C VAL A 253 13.80 -35.31 -9.62
N ASP A 254 14.08 -36.50 -9.09
CA ASP A 254 13.86 -36.88 -7.68
C ASP A 254 14.86 -36.20 -6.71
N SER A 255 15.44 -35.08 -7.13
CA SER A 255 16.40 -34.28 -6.37
C SER A 255 15.92 -32.84 -6.20
N GLU A 256 16.12 -32.31 -5.01
CA GLU A 256 15.87 -30.92 -4.67
C GLU A 256 16.77 -30.00 -5.51
N VAL A 257 16.18 -29.15 -6.36
CA VAL A 257 16.91 -28.18 -7.18
C VAL A 257 17.03 -26.84 -6.46
N VAL A 258 18.20 -26.23 -6.54
CA VAL A 258 18.50 -24.89 -6.03
C VAL A 258 18.42 -23.90 -7.17
N TYR A 259 17.56 -22.89 -7.03
CA TYR A 259 17.32 -21.92 -8.08
C TYR A 259 17.51 -20.48 -7.62
N LEU A 260 17.76 -19.61 -8.59
CA LEU A 260 17.72 -18.16 -8.41
C LEU A 260 16.87 -17.54 -9.49
N GLU A 261 15.85 -16.81 -9.08
CA GLU A 261 14.99 -16.00 -9.95
C GLU A 261 15.39 -14.54 -9.80
N ALA A 262 15.67 -13.87 -10.92
CA ALA A 262 15.95 -12.44 -10.98
C ALA A 262 14.84 -11.74 -11.77
N ALA A 263 14.00 -10.97 -11.08
CA ALA A 263 13.04 -10.08 -11.73
C ALA A 263 13.73 -8.74 -12.02
N VAL A 264 13.80 -8.38 -13.30
CA VAL A 264 14.54 -7.23 -13.83
C VAL A 264 13.57 -6.26 -14.48
N TYR A 265 13.39 -5.09 -13.88
CA TYR A 265 12.45 -4.08 -14.35
C TYR A 265 13.13 -3.08 -15.28
N ILE A 266 12.61 -2.98 -16.50
CA ILE A 266 13.25 -2.28 -17.63
C ILE A 266 12.38 -1.14 -18.18
N TYR A 267 13.03 -0.03 -18.53
CA TYR A 267 12.33 1.11 -19.15
C TYR A 267 11.86 0.80 -20.58
N LYS A 268 12.70 0.17 -21.41
CA LYS A 268 12.34 -0.17 -22.79
C LYS A 268 12.11 -1.65 -22.96
N ARG A 269 11.01 -2.00 -23.61
CA ARG A 269 10.68 -3.40 -23.92
C ARG A 269 11.72 -4.11 -24.77
N GLY A 270 12.44 -3.38 -25.64
CA GLY A 270 13.46 -3.95 -26.54
C GLY A 270 14.66 -4.58 -25.84
N LEU A 271 14.83 -4.38 -24.53
CA LEU A 271 15.88 -5.03 -23.74
C LEU A 271 15.56 -6.49 -23.43
N ALA A 272 14.28 -6.87 -23.42
CA ALA A 272 13.89 -8.26 -23.20
C ALA A 272 14.37 -9.10 -24.39
N GLY A 273 15.28 -10.03 -24.12
CA GLY A 273 15.88 -10.86 -25.14
C GLY A 273 16.92 -11.81 -24.56
N GLU A 274 17.12 -12.94 -25.24
CA GLU A 274 17.99 -14.01 -24.76
C GLU A 274 19.46 -13.56 -24.62
N GLU A 275 19.93 -12.66 -25.50
CA GLU A 275 21.28 -12.09 -25.42
C GLU A 275 21.47 -11.28 -24.12
N ASN A 276 20.55 -10.37 -23.81
CA ASN A 276 20.60 -9.55 -22.60
C ASN A 276 20.37 -10.40 -21.35
N ALA A 277 19.50 -11.41 -21.42
CA ALA A 277 19.34 -12.40 -20.36
C ALA A 277 20.67 -13.13 -20.08
N ARG A 278 21.40 -13.57 -21.11
CA ARG A 278 22.74 -14.19 -20.93
C ARG A 278 23.75 -13.23 -20.29
N LYS A 279 23.71 -11.94 -20.63
CA LYS A 279 24.58 -10.92 -19.99
C LYS A 279 24.25 -10.76 -18.51
N ILE A 280 22.98 -10.62 -18.14
CA ILE A 280 22.55 -10.54 -16.74
C ILE A 280 22.88 -11.83 -15.98
N ARG A 281 22.70 -13.00 -16.61
CA ARG A 281 23.14 -14.28 -16.05
C ARG A 281 24.63 -14.25 -15.71
N ASN A 282 25.48 -13.75 -16.59
CA ASN A 282 26.91 -13.64 -16.32
C ASN A 282 27.22 -12.71 -15.15
N VAL A 283 26.48 -11.59 -15.03
CA VAL A 283 26.58 -10.72 -13.86
C VAL A 283 26.28 -11.51 -12.58
N ILE A 284 25.16 -12.23 -12.55
CA ILE A 284 24.78 -13.07 -11.40
C ILE A 284 25.86 -14.11 -11.10
N MET A 285 26.36 -14.83 -12.11
CA MET A 285 27.41 -15.84 -11.94
C MET A 285 28.70 -15.26 -11.35
N ASN A 286 28.99 -13.99 -11.61
CA ASN A 286 30.21 -13.32 -11.13
C ASN A 286 30.04 -12.66 -9.75
N THR A 287 28.83 -12.23 -9.39
CA THR A 287 28.60 -11.46 -8.15
C THR A 287 27.93 -12.25 -7.04
N TYR A 288 27.11 -13.25 -7.38
CA TYR A 288 26.35 -14.04 -6.42
C TYR A 288 27.21 -15.15 -5.82
N ALA A 289 27.39 -15.12 -4.49
CA ALA A 289 28.36 -15.99 -3.81
C ALA A 289 28.06 -17.49 -3.93
N ALA A 290 26.78 -17.88 -4.01
CA ALA A 290 26.36 -19.27 -4.16
C ALA A 290 26.08 -19.67 -5.62
N ALA A 291 26.47 -18.86 -6.61
CA ALA A 291 26.25 -19.17 -8.03
C ALA A 291 26.72 -20.57 -8.46
N PRO A 292 27.88 -21.10 -8.02
CA PRO A 292 28.31 -22.46 -8.37
C PRO A 292 27.39 -23.58 -7.86
N ASN A 293 26.55 -23.29 -6.86
CA ASN A 293 25.65 -24.26 -6.26
C ASN A 293 24.26 -24.27 -6.90
N LEU A 294 23.97 -23.30 -7.78
CA LEU A 294 22.69 -23.21 -8.47
C LEU A 294 22.57 -24.29 -9.57
N ASP A 295 21.37 -24.83 -9.72
CA ASP A 295 21.01 -25.75 -10.80
C ASP A 295 20.43 -25.00 -12.01
N TYR A 296 19.68 -23.92 -11.76
CA TYR A 296 19.29 -22.99 -12.82
C TYR A 296 19.15 -21.55 -12.32
N ILE A 297 19.25 -20.62 -13.27
CA ILE A 297 18.94 -19.20 -13.09
C ILE A 297 17.79 -18.84 -14.02
N GLU A 298 16.74 -18.21 -13.49
CA GLU A 298 15.67 -17.63 -14.27
C GLU A 298 15.75 -16.10 -14.24
N ILE A 299 15.67 -15.48 -15.40
CA ILE A 299 15.65 -14.02 -15.54
C ILE A 299 14.31 -13.61 -16.14
N ILE A 300 13.56 -12.80 -15.41
CA ILE A 300 12.25 -12.32 -15.82
C ILE A 300 12.35 -10.83 -16.10
N PHE A 301 12.31 -10.44 -17.37
CA PHE A 301 12.23 -9.05 -17.75
C PHE A 301 10.80 -8.55 -17.56
N MET A 302 10.65 -7.53 -16.72
CA MET A 302 9.39 -6.88 -16.38
C MET A 302 9.36 -5.50 -17.03
N HIS A 303 8.48 -5.32 -18.01
CA HIS A 303 8.22 -4.01 -18.61
C HIS A 303 6.78 -3.60 -18.35
N GLY A 304 6.58 -2.38 -17.89
CA GLY A 304 5.26 -1.92 -17.47
C GLY A 304 5.31 -0.72 -16.55
N PHE A 305 4.25 -0.51 -15.79
CA PHE A 305 4.16 0.57 -14.82
C PHE A 305 3.28 0.16 -13.64
N ASP A 306 3.46 0.86 -12.54
CA ASP A 306 2.56 0.82 -11.38
C ASP A 306 2.44 2.23 -10.81
N ILE A 307 1.24 2.81 -10.93
CA ILE A 307 0.92 4.12 -10.38
C ILE A 307 0.16 4.01 -9.06
N GLY A 308 0.06 2.83 -8.45
CA GLY A 308 -0.63 2.55 -7.19
C GLY A 308 -2.16 2.47 -7.31
N ILE A 309 -2.78 3.26 -8.19
CA ILE A 309 -4.22 3.17 -8.52
C ILE A 309 -4.50 2.34 -9.76
N ALA A 310 -3.47 2.06 -10.57
CA ALA A 310 -3.51 1.14 -11.70
C ALA A 310 -2.09 0.62 -11.97
N SER A 311 -1.99 -0.59 -12.52
CA SER A 311 -0.72 -1.18 -12.91
C SER A 311 -0.91 -2.06 -14.13
N ARG A 312 0.15 -2.20 -14.92
CA ARG A 312 0.21 -3.10 -16.06
C ARG A 312 1.64 -3.57 -16.20
N TRP A 313 1.85 -4.88 -16.10
CA TRP A 313 3.16 -5.51 -16.22
C TRP A 313 3.12 -6.58 -17.31
N LYS A 314 4.19 -6.65 -18.09
CA LYS A 314 4.45 -7.75 -19.02
C LYS A 314 5.79 -8.38 -18.67
N GLY A 315 5.76 -9.67 -18.38
CA GLY A 315 6.94 -10.49 -18.07
C GLY A 315 7.38 -11.30 -19.29
N GLU A 316 8.69 -11.36 -19.52
CA GLU A 316 9.32 -12.28 -20.46
C GLU A 316 10.44 -13.04 -19.72
N ALA A 317 10.28 -14.36 -19.58
CA ALA A 317 11.14 -15.22 -18.76
C ALA A 317 12.16 -15.98 -19.62
N TYR A 318 13.39 -16.07 -19.11
CA TYR A 318 14.52 -16.74 -19.75
C TYR A 318 15.23 -17.62 -18.72
N GLN A 319 15.18 -18.93 -18.93
CA GLN A 319 15.75 -19.91 -18.01
C GLN A 319 17.09 -20.44 -18.53
N PHE A 320 18.08 -20.53 -17.63
CA PHE A 320 19.41 -21.05 -17.91
C PHE A 320 19.72 -22.20 -16.95
N VAL A 321 19.76 -23.42 -17.48
CA VAL A 321 20.23 -24.60 -16.76
C VAL A 321 21.75 -24.55 -16.64
N LEU A 322 22.25 -24.74 -15.42
CA LEU A 322 23.68 -24.72 -15.08
C LEU A 322 24.24 -26.12 -14.82
N LYS A 323 23.37 -27.05 -14.36
CA LYS A 323 23.68 -28.46 -14.10
C LYS A 323 22.59 -29.35 -14.68
#